data_AF-A0A8T5W847-F1
#
_entry.id   AF-A0A8T5W847-F1
#
_cell.length_a   1.000
_cell.length_b   1.000
_cell.length_c   1.000
_cell.angle_alpha   90.00
_cell.angle_beta   90.00
_cell.angle_gamma   90.00
#
_symmetry.space_group_name_H-M   'P 1'
#
loop_
_entity.id
_entity.type
_entity.pdbx_description
1 polymer ?
#
loop_
_entity_poly.entity_id
_entity_poly.type
_entity_poly.pdbx_seq_one_letter_code
_entity_poly.pdbx_strand_id
1 'polypeptide(L)'
;RLANLDNLSFQIVLRSVNLGTVSLALRGSPEEFKSKVMGKLSKGAQAMLRQEMEMGKPAGKQKIEEAQRRIVRVIRGLQREERITFEAPGEAKEVGEPAVVEKETEEVAARTVGALEEERSPAPAAPSASPAIVEKVKTKTAWIAVAVIIAMLIAGFWWYQRSVAKKRTAGIPSTRAPVEGVEGR
;
A
#
# COMPACT_ATOMS: atom_id res chain seq x y z
N ARG A 1 17.16 2.60 7.68
CA ARG A 1 17.61 3.96 7.29
C ARG A 1 16.93 4.44 6.02
N LEU A 2 17.03 3.71 4.90
CA LEU A 2 16.39 4.08 3.64
C LEU A 2 14.87 4.28 3.73
N ALA A 3 14.17 3.38 4.44
CA ALA A 3 12.72 3.45 4.64
C ALA A 3 12.25 4.63 5.52
N ASN A 4 13.16 5.30 6.24
CA ASN A 4 12.83 6.40 7.16
C ASN A 4 13.16 7.78 6.53
N LEU A 5 13.51 7.82 5.24
CA LEU A 5 13.74 9.08 4.53
C LEU A 5 12.42 9.65 4.05
N ASP A 6 12.22 10.96 4.17
CA ASP A 6 11.04 11.60 3.59
C ASP A 6 10.99 11.37 2.06
N ASN A 7 9.81 11.45 1.46
CA ASN A 7 9.59 11.13 0.05
C ASN A 7 10.50 11.98 -0.87
N LEU A 8 10.63 13.28 -0.60
CA LEU A 8 11.53 14.17 -1.35
C LEU A 8 12.99 13.69 -1.26
N SER A 9 13.43 13.38 -0.04
CA SER A 9 14.78 12.91 0.25
C SER A 9 15.07 11.55 -0.40
N PHE A 10 14.09 10.65 -0.38
CA PHE A 10 14.15 9.36 -1.03
C PHE A 10 14.34 9.50 -2.54
N GLN A 11 13.60 10.42 -3.18
CA GLN A 11 13.77 10.70 -4.60
C GLN A 11 15.16 11.28 -4.93
N ILE A 12 15.71 12.15 -4.08
CA ILE A 12 17.07 12.68 -4.24
C ILE A 12 18.10 11.54 -4.21
N VAL A 13 17.96 10.61 -3.27
CA VAL A 13 18.81 9.41 -3.19
C VAL A 13 18.69 8.56 -4.45
N LEU A 14 17.47 8.34 -4.95
CA LEU A 14 17.26 7.57 -6.17
C LEU A 14 17.84 8.21 -7.44
N ARG A 15 17.88 9.55 -7.53
CA ARG A 15 18.57 10.23 -8.65
C ARG A 15 20.09 10.11 -8.54
N SER A 16 20.61 9.88 -7.35
CA SER A 16 22.05 9.76 -7.06
C SER A 16 22.59 8.33 -7.21
N VAL A 17 21.70 7.35 -7.39
CA VAL A 17 22.05 5.92 -7.50
C VAL A 17 21.39 5.32 -8.74
N ASN A 18 22.11 4.48 -9.47
CA ASN A 18 21.56 3.79 -10.64
C ASN A 18 20.42 2.81 -10.24
N LEU A 19 19.36 2.75 -11.05
CA LEU A 19 18.20 1.89 -10.84
C LEU A 19 18.56 0.41 -10.65
N GLY A 20 19.54 -0.11 -11.41
CA GLY A 20 20.05 -1.48 -11.28
C GLY A 20 20.78 -1.74 -9.96
N THR A 21 21.39 -0.72 -9.36
CA THR A 21 21.98 -0.85 -8.00
C THR A 21 20.89 -0.91 -6.95
N VAL A 22 19.82 -0.11 -7.12
CA VAL A 22 18.66 -0.11 -6.21
C VAL A 22 17.90 -1.44 -6.32
N SER A 23 17.65 -1.93 -7.52
CA SER A 23 16.99 -3.23 -7.76
C SER A 23 17.79 -4.38 -7.12
N LEU A 24 19.11 -4.39 -7.32
CA LEU A 24 20.01 -5.39 -6.74
C LEU A 24 20.00 -5.36 -5.20
N ALA A 25 20.03 -4.16 -4.61
CA ALA A 25 20.00 -4.00 -3.16
C ALA A 25 18.67 -4.45 -2.54
N LEU A 26 17.55 -4.20 -3.24
CA LEU A 26 16.21 -4.56 -2.79
C LEU A 26 15.92 -6.05 -2.87
N ARG A 27 16.52 -6.78 -3.83
CA ARG A 27 16.33 -8.24 -3.95
C ARG A 27 16.73 -9.02 -2.69
N GLY A 28 17.75 -8.56 -1.97
CA GLY A 28 18.16 -9.17 -0.68
C GLY A 28 17.57 -8.51 0.56
N SER A 29 16.58 -7.63 0.42
CA SER A 29 15.92 -6.97 1.54
C SER A 29 14.65 -7.72 1.98
N PRO A 30 14.21 -7.59 3.26
CA PRO A 30 12.94 -8.13 3.72
C PRO A 30 11.75 -7.55 2.94
N GLU A 31 10.67 -8.32 2.82
CA GLU A 31 9.50 -7.89 2.03
C GLU A 31 8.86 -6.62 2.59
N GLU A 32 8.72 -6.52 3.92
CA GLU A 32 8.23 -5.33 4.61
C GLU A 32 9.03 -4.07 4.24
N PHE A 33 10.36 -4.20 4.10
CA PHE A 33 11.22 -3.10 3.71
C PHE A 33 11.02 -2.73 2.24
N LYS A 34 10.90 -3.72 1.35
CA LYS A 34 10.59 -3.47 -0.06
C LYS A 34 9.25 -2.77 -0.22
N SER A 35 8.22 -3.20 0.50
CA SER A 35 6.89 -2.57 0.44
C SER A 35 6.95 -1.10 0.89
N LYS A 36 7.66 -0.81 1.99
CA LYS A 36 7.88 0.57 2.45
C LYS A 36 8.61 1.43 1.42
N VAL A 37 9.66 0.90 0.80
CA VAL A 37 10.43 1.60 -0.24
C VAL A 37 9.58 1.82 -1.50
N MET A 38 8.85 0.80 -1.95
CA MET A 38 7.93 0.92 -3.09
C MET A 38 6.80 1.89 -2.81
N GLY A 39 6.30 1.97 -1.58
CA GLY A 39 5.26 2.91 -1.17
C GLY A 39 5.66 4.38 -1.37
N LYS A 40 6.96 4.70 -1.41
CA LYS A 40 7.47 6.05 -1.69
C LYS A 40 7.59 6.38 -3.18
N LEU A 41 7.32 5.40 -4.06
CA LEU A 41 7.41 5.55 -5.52
C LEU A 41 6.04 5.75 -6.15
N SER A 42 6.00 6.47 -7.28
CA SER A 42 4.82 6.49 -8.16
C SER A 42 4.57 5.11 -8.79
N LYS A 43 3.34 4.83 -9.22
CA LYS A 43 2.97 3.55 -9.86
C LYS A 43 3.88 3.19 -11.04
N GLY A 44 4.25 4.18 -11.86
CA GLY A 44 5.19 4.00 -12.98
C GLY A 44 6.60 3.63 -12.51
N ALA A 45 7.13 4.34 -11.51
CA ALA A 45 8.46 4.04 -10.97
C ALA A 45 8.51 2.68 -10.25
N GLN A 46 7.43 2.28 -9.59
CA GLN A 46 7.29 0.92 -9.04
C GLN A 46 7.36 -0.14 -10.14
N ALA A 47 6.64 0.06 -11.24
CA ALA A 47 6.65 -0.87 -12.38
C ALA A 47 8.05 -1.00 -12.98
N MET A 48 8.74 0.12 -13.23
CA MET A 48 10.12 0.12 -13.74
C MET A 48 11.08 -0.62 -12.79
N LEU A 49 10.98 -0.37 -11.48
CA LEU A 49 11.83 -1.02 -10.50
C LEU A 49 11.57 -2.53 -10.39
N ARG A 50 10.31 -2.97 -10.50
CA ARG A 50 9.95 -4.39 -10.52
C ARG A 50 10.49 -5.08 -11.76
N GLN A 51 10.29 -4.47 -12.93
CA GLN A 51 10.83 -4.98 -14.19
C GLN A 51 12.36 -5.10 -14.14
N GLU A 52 13.06 -4.10 -13.59
CA GLU A 52 14.51 -4.15 -13.42
C GLU A 52 14.96 -5.29 -12.48
N MET A 53 14.19 -5.59 -11.43
CA MET A 53 14.48 -6.72 -10.53
C MET A 53 14.28 -8.07 -11.22
N GLU A 54 13.28 -8.20 -12.09
CA GLU A 54 12.97 -9.42 -12.86
C GLU A 54 13.98 -9.67 -13.98
N MET A 55 14.40 -8.62 -14.67
CA MET A 55 15.42 -8.68 -15.71
C MET A 55 16.84 -8.90 -15.16
N GLY A 56 17.05 -8.56 -13.88
CA GLY A 56 18.34 -8.67 -13.23
C GLY A 56 18.83 -10.12 -13.13
N LYS A 57 20.02 -10.39 -13.67
CA LYS A 57 20.70 -11.69 -13.53
C LYS A 57 20.78 -12.11 -12.05
N PRO A 58 20.75 -13.42 -11.72
CA PRO A 58 20.99 -13.88 -10.36
C PRO A 58 22.32 -13.34 -9.85
N ALA A 59 22.28 -12.75 -8.66
CA ALA A 59 23.43 -12.09 -8.05
C ALA A 59 23.77 -12.74 -6.71
N GLY A 60 25.06 -12.93 -6.46
CA GLY A 60 25.53 -13.48 -5.19
C GLY A 60 25.32 -12.50 -4.03
N LYS A 61 25.24 -13.04 -2.81
CA LYS A 61 25.06 -12.27 -1.56
C LYS A 61 26.07 -11.11 -1.44
N GLN A 62 27.33 -11.35 -1.80
CA GLN A 62 28.39 -10.33 -1.76
C GLN A 62 28.07 -9.10 -2.62
N LYS A 63 27.53 -9.29 -3.84
CA LYS A 63 27.16 -8.19 -4.74
C LYS A 63 25.96 -7.42 -4.21
N ILE A 64 25.00 -8.12 -3.62
CA ILE A 64 23.82 -7.50 -2.99
C ILE A 64 24.25 -6.60 -1.83
N GLU A 65 25.11 -7.10 -0.95
CA GLU A 65 25.61 -6.30 0.17
C GLU A 65 26.46 -5.12 -0.29
N GLU A 66 27.26 -5.28 -1.35
CA GLU A 66 28.02 -4.17 -1.93
C GLU A 66 27.09 -3.06 -2.45
N ALA A 67 26.01 -3.44 -3.15
CA ALA A 67 24.98 -2.51 -3.60
C ALA A 67 24.32 -1.79 -2.41
N GLN A 68 23.95 -2.52 -1.36
CA GLN A 68 23.39 -1.95 -0.13
C GLN A 68 24.38 -0.97 0.54
N ARG A 69 25.66 -1.36 0.67
CA ARG A 69 26.72 -0.50 1.23
C ARG A 69 26.94 0.76 0.39
N ARG A 70 26.88 0.65 -0.94
CA ARG A 70 26.96 1.81 -1.84
C ARG A 70 25.82 2.79 -1.60
N ILE A 71 24.59 2.31 -1.48
CA ILE A 71 23.45 3.19 -1.20
C ILE A 71 23.59 3.86 0.17
N VAL A 72 24.01 3.13 1.21
CA VAL A 72 24.27 3.71 2.54
C VAL A 72 25.37 4.77 2.49
N ARG A 73 26.42 4.58 1.70
CA ARG A 73 27.47 5.60 1.51
C ARG A 73 26.93 6.87 0.87
N VAL A 74 26.08 6.75 -0.16
CA VAL A 74 25.45 7.90 -0.82
C VAL A 74 24.56 8.66 0.16
N ILE A 75 23.72 7.96 0.92
CA ILE A 75 22.86 8.56 1.95
C ILE A 75 23.70 9.32 2.98
N ARG A 76 24.79 8.74 3.47
CA ARG A 76 25.70 9.41 4.42
C ARG A 76 26.43 10.61 3.81
N GLY A 77 26.65 10.63 2.49
CA GLY A 77 27.17 11.80 1.79
C GLY A 77 26.14 12.92 1.76
N LEU A 78 24.95 12.62 1.23
CA LEU A 78 23.84 13.57 1.12
C LEU A 78 23.39 14.12 2.48
N GLN A 79 23.47 13.32 3.54
CA GLN A 79 23.17 13.77 4.91
C GLN A 79 24.19 14.79 5.41
N ARG A 80 25.48 14.61 5.09
CA ARG A 80 26.54 15.57 5.46
C ARG A 80 26.43 16.89 4.67
N GLU A 81 25.83 16.83 3.48
CA GLU A 81 25.51 17.99 2.67
C GLU A 81 24.18 18.66 3.08
N GLU A 82 23.51 18.16 4.13
CA GLU A 82 22.18 18.62 4.58
C GLU A 82 21.09 18.59 3.49
N ARG A 83 21.29 17.77 2.44
CA ARG A 83 20.38 17.67 1.29
C ARG A 83 19.21 16.70 1.51
N ILE A 84 19.26 15.92 2.58
CA ILE A 84 18.23 14.92 2.90
C ILE A 84 17.83 15.00 4.37
N THR A 85 16.55 14.79 4.61
CA THR A 85 15.93 14.79 5.93
C THR A 85 15.30 13.42 6.21
N PHE A 86 15.41 12.96 7.46
CA PHE A 86 14.74 11.76 7.92
C PHE A 86 13.36 12.12 8.45
N GLU A 87 12.38 11.27 8.18
CA GLU A 87 11.10 11.30 8.88
C GLU A 87 11.40 11.14 10.38
N ALA A 88 10.87 12.07 11.18
CA ALA A 88 10.95 11.94 12.63
C ALA A 88 10.36 10.58 13.05
N PRO A 89 10.87 9.94 14.11
CA PRO A 89 10.28 8.72 14.66
C PRO A 89 8.94 9.06 15.34
N GLY A 90 7.94 9.43 14.55
CA GLY A 90 6.58 9.73 14.96
C GLY A 90 5.68 8.68 14.33
N GLU A 91 5.27 7.72 15.16
CA GLU A 91 4.22 6.74 14.93
C GLU A 91 4.42 5.87 13.69
N ALA A 92 4.79 4.61 13.94
CA ALA A 92 4.45 3.55 13.02
C ALA A 92 2.93 3.58 12.82
N LYS A 93 2.47 4.29 11.79
CA LYS A 93 1.17 4.02 11.20
C LYS A 93 1.28 2.59 10.70
N GLU A 94 0.78 1.69 11.54
CA GLU A 94 0.41 0.35 11.13
C GLU A 94 -0.27 0.51 9.78
N VAL A 95 0.32 -0.09 8.75
CA VAL A 95 -0.33 -0.20 7.44
C VAL A 95 -1.38 -1.30 7.60
N GLY A 96 -2.38 -1.00 8.43
CA GLY A 96 -3.69 -1.62 8.43
C GLY A 96 -4.57 -0.75 7.53
N GLU A 97 -4.97 -1.34 6.42
CA GLU A 97 -6.03 -0.90 5.50
C GLU A 97 -5.81 0.39 4.67
N PRO A 98 -6.05 0.34 3.35
CA PRO A 98 -6.05 1.53 2.51
C PRO A 98 -7.29 2.37 2.78
N ALA A 99 -7.18 3.34 3.67
CA ALA A 99 -8.15 4.42 3.82
C ALA A 99 -8.10 5.35 2.60
N VAL A 100 -9.20 5.33 1.87
CA VAL A 100 -9.57 6.30 0.84
C VAL A 100 -9.59 7.71 1.43
N VAL A 101 -8.89 8.65 0.81
CA VAL A 101 -9.13 10.08 0.98
C VAL A 101 -9.14 10.72 -0.41
N GLU A 102 -10.30 10.69 -1.04
CA GLU A 102 -10.69 11.73 -2.00
C GLU A 102 -11.00 12.98 -1.17
N LYS A 103 -10.26 14.08 -1.37
CA LYS A 103 -10.78 15.40 -1.09
C LYS A 103 -10.38 16.36 -2.20
N GLU A 104 -11.43 16.91 -2.76
CA GLU A 104 -11.50 18.08 -3.62
C GLU A 104 -10.74 19.26 -2.99
N THR A 105 -10.07 20.04 -3.83
CA THR A 105 -9.78 21.44 -3.53
C THR A 105 -10.23 22.27 -4.71
N GLU A 106 -11.37 22.93 -4.50
CA GLU A 106 -11.82 24.11 -5.22
C GLU A 106 -10.71 25.16 -5.34
N GLU A 107 -10.61 25.73 -6.54
CA GLU A 107 -10.76 27.16 -6.81
C GLU A 107 -10.41 28.13 -5.67
N VAL A 108 -9.29 28.87 -5.81
CA VAL A 108 -9.28 30.33 -5.58
C VAL A 108 -8.15 30.97 -6.39
N ALA A 109 -8.51 31.92 -7.26
CA ALA A 109 -7.85 33.21 -7.49
C ALA A 109 -7.88 33.64 -8.97
N ALA A 110 -9.00 34.24 -9.35
CA ALA A 110 -9.08 35.19 -10.44
C ALA A 110 -8.37 36.51 -10.09
N ARG A 111 -7.73 37.16 -11.07
CA ARG A 111 -7.76 38.61 -11.41
C ARG A 111 -6.60 38.95 -12.36
N THR A 112 -6.84 39.11 -13.67
CA THR A 112 -7.32 40.30 -14.43
C THR A 112 -6.25 41.35 -14.75
N VAL A 113 -6.20 41.69 -16.04
CA VAL A 113 -5.74 42.90 -16.79
C VAL A 113 -4.88 42.38 -17.97
N GLY A 114 -5.14 42.59 -19.25
CA GLY A 114 -5.90 43.61 -19.96
C GLY A 114 -5.00 44.14 -21.10
N ALA A 115 -5.36 43.84 -22.35
CA ALA A 115 -4.97 44.48 -23.62
C ALA A 115 -3.49 44.51 -24.07
N LEU A 116 -3.18 43.86 -25.21
CA LEU A 116 -3.04 44.52 -26.51
C LEU A 116 -2.82 43.49 -27.63
N GLU A 117 -3.59 43.69 -28.69
CA GLU A 117 -3.60 43.00 -29.98
C GLU A 117 -2.51 43.61 -30.87
N GLU A 118 -1.73 42.81 -31.62
CA GLU A 118 -1.49 43.02 -33.06
C GLU A 118 -0.77 41.80 -33.69
N GLU A 119 -0.90 41.70 -35.01
CA GLU A 119 -1.10 40.54 -35.85
C GLU A 119 0.16 40.14 -36.64
N ARG A 120 0.48 38.83 -36.75
CA ARG A 120 1.11 38.25 -37.96
C ARG A 120 1.04 36.72 -38.02
N SER A 121 0.31 36.20 -39.01
CA SER A 121 0.29 34.80 -39.46
C SER A 121 1.30 34.61 -40.64
N PRO A 122 1.55 33.41 -41.25
CA PRO A 122 0.98 32.07 -40.98
C PRO A 122 1.93 30.83 -41.06
N ALA A 123 1.37 29.68 -40.60
CA ALA A 123 1.57 28.26 -41.00
C ALA A 123 2.66 27.37 -40.34
N PRO A 124 2.47 26.02 -40.24
CA PRO A 124 1.25 25.20 -40.28
C PRO A 124 0.99 24.35 -39.01
N ALA A 125 -0.25 23.87 -38.91
CA ALA A 125 -0.87 23.19 -37.77
C ALA A 125 -0.32 21.78 -37.44
N ALA A 126 -0.24 21.50 -36.13
CA ALA A 126 -0.45 20.17 -35.56
C ALA A 126 -1.37 20.33 -34.33
N PRO A 127 -2.62 19.82 -34.34
CA PRO A 127 -3.45 19.84 -33.15
C PRO A 127 -3.01 18.76 -32.16
N SER A 128 -2.49 19.20 -31.03
CA SER A 128 -2.59 18.46 -29.77
C SER A 128 -4.06 18.38 -29.36
N ALA A 129 -4.69 17.23 -29.58
CA ALA A 129 -6.00 16.92 -29.06
C ALA A 129 -5.92 15.62 -28.26
N SER A 130 -6.00 15.77 -26.93
CA SER A 130 -6.24 14.69 -25.98
C SER A 130 -7.51 13.92 -26.37
N PRO A 131 -7.50 12.58 -26.45
CA PRO A 131 -8.75 11.84 -26.49
C PRO A 131 -9.39 11.85 -25.09
N ALA A 132 -10.64 12.31 -25.11
CA ALA A 132 -11.58 12.45 -24.02
C ALA A 132 -11.78 11.19 -23.16
N ILE A 133 -11.94 11.44 -21.86
CA ILE A 133 -12.98 10.95 -20.96
C ILE A 133 -13.58 9.58 -21.32
N VAL A 134 -13.10 8.53 -20.66
CA VAL A 134 -13.80 7.24 -20.57
C VAL A 134 -14.58 7.19 -19.26
N GLU A 135 -15.88 7.44 -19.41
CA GLU A 135 -17.04 6.88 -18.70
C GLU A 135 -16.80 6.18 -17.34
N LYS A 136 -17.01 6.93 -16.25
CA LYS A 136 -17.06 6.43 -14.87
C LYS A 136 -18.51 6.06 -14.49
N VAL A 137 -19.04 4.97 -15.05
CA VAL A 137 -20.33 4.40 -14.61
C VAL A 137 -20.23 2.87 -14.49
N LYS A 138 -19.43 2.36 -13.55
CA LYS A 138 -19.50 0.93 -13.16
C LYS A 138 -18.88 0.54 -11.82
N THR A 139 -18.94 1.41 -10.81
CA THR A 139 -18.44 1.08 -9.45
C THR A 139 -19.54 0.91 -8.40
N LYS A 140 -20.77 1.40 -8.60
CA LYS A 140 -21.83 1.33 -7.57
C LYS A 140 -22.49 -0.06 -7.46
N THR A 141 -22.63 -0.80 -8.55
CA THR A 141 -23.31 -2.11 -8.56
C THR A 141 -22.47 -3.23 -7.93
N ALA A 142 -21.14 -3.17 -8.06
CA ALA A 142 -20.25 -4.18 -7.51
C ALA A 142 -20.26 -4.19 -5.97
N TRP A 143 -20.40 -3.02 -5.34
CA TRP A 143 -20.38 -2.87 -3.88
C TRP A 143 -21.67 -3.39 -3.22
N ILE A 144 -22.81 -3.28 -3.91
CA ILE A 144 -24.09 -3.83 -3.44
C ILE A 144 -24.01 -5.37 -3.41
N ALA A 145 -23.47 -5.99 -4.45
CA ALA A 145 -23.30 -7.44 -4.50
C ALA A 145 -22.38 -7.96 -3.39
N VAL A 146 -21.26 -7.27 -3.12
CA VAL A 146 -20.33 -7.61 -2.03
C VAL A 146 -21.00 -7.47 -0.65
N ALA A 147 -21.78 -6.41 -0.42
CA ALA A 147 -22.51 -6.21 0.83
C ALA A 147 -23.54 -7.32 1.11
N VAL A 148 -24.26 -7.79 0.09
CA VAL A 148 -25.23 -8.89 0.22
C VAL A 148 -24.54 -10.22 0.56
N ILE A 149 -23.39 -10.52 -0.06
CA ILE A 149 -22.63 -11.75 0.21
C ILE A 149 -22.12 -11.74 1.66
N ILE A 150 -21.57 -10.62 2.13
CA ILE A 150 -21.09 -10.48 3.52
C ILE A 150 -22.25 -10.66 4.50
N ALA A 151 -23.42 -10.05 4.23
CA ALA A 151 -24.60 -10.22 5.08
C ALA A 151 -25.07 -11.68 5.15
N MET A 152 -25.07 -12.42 4.04
CA MET A 152 -25.41 -13.85 4.03
C MET A 152 -24.43 -14.70 4.84
N LEU A 153 -23.13 -14.39 4.77
CA LEU A 153 -22.10 -15.09 5.55
C LEU A 153 -22.22 -14.82 7.04
N ILE A 154 -22.47 -13.57 7.44
CA ILE A 154 -22.67 -13.21 8.85
C ILE A 154 -23.95 -13.87 9.39
N ALA A 155 -25.06 -13.82 8.64
CA ALA A 155 -26.30 -14.46 9.04
C ALA A 155 -26.16 -15.99 9.17
N GLY A 156 -25.47 -16.64 8.21
CA GLY A 156 -25.16 -18.06 8.27
C GLY A 156 -24.25 -18.43 9.44
N PHE A 157 -23.24 -17.59 9.73
CA PHE A 157 -22.35 -17.77 10.88
C PHE A 157 -23.10 -17.59 12.20
N TRP A 158 -23.99 -16.61 12.31
CA TRP A 158 -24.85 -16.40 13.48
C TRP A 158 -25.82 -17.56 13.68
N TRP A 159 -26.40 -18.08 12.60
CA TRP A 159 -27.25 -19.28 12.66
C TRP A 159 -26.48 -20.52 13.08
N TYR A 160 -25.24 -20.69 12.59
CA TYR A 160 -24.36 -21.80 12.96
C TYR A 160 -23.98 -21.76 14.44
N GLN A 161 -23.56 -20.60 14.96
CA GLN A 161 -23.24 -20.43 16.37
C GLN A 161 -24.45 -20.73 17.27
N ARG A 162 -25.64 -20.22 16.89
CA ARG A 162 -26.89 -20.48 17.61
C ARG A 162 -27.34 -21.94 17.54
N SER A 163 -27.12 -22.62 16.42
CA SER A 163 -27.42 -24.05 16.23
C SER A 163 -26.50 -24.94 17.07
N VAL A 164 -25.20 -24.63 17.11
CA VAL A 164 -24.21 -25.34 17.93
C VAL A 164 -24.48 -25.16 19.42
N ALA A 165 -24.92 -23.97 19.86
CA ALA A 165 -25.30 -23.72 21.24
C ALA A 165 -26.49 -24.59 21.71
N LYS A 166 -27.47 -24.87 20.83
CA LYS A 166 -28.65 -25.68 21.16
C LYS A 166 -28.33 -27.17 21.34
N LYS A 167 -27.20 -27.66 20.84
CA LYS A 167 -26.79 -29.07 20.98
C LYS A 167 -26.10 -29.40 22.32
N ARG A 168 -25.68 -28.40 23.10
CA ARG A 168 -25.00 -28.61 24.39
C ARG A 168 -25.94 -28.67 25.60
N THR A 169 -27.22 -28.32 25.45
CA THR A 169 -28.20 -28.28 26.55
C THR A 169 -29.14 -29.49 26.60
N ALA A 170 -28.95 -30.50 25.74
CA ALA A 170 -29.87 -31.64 25.63
C ALA A 170 -29.32 -32.96 26.20
N GLY A 171 -28.34 -32.93 27.11
CA GLY A 171 -27.72 -34.17 27.58
C GLY A 171 -27.15 -34.13 28.98
N ILE A 172 -27.99 -33.95 30.01
CA ILE A 172 -27.73 -34.46 31.37
C ILE A 172 -29.06 -34.82 32.07
N PRO A 173 -29.52 -36.08 32.06
CA PRO A 173 -30.49 -36.55 33.05
C PRO A 173 -29.75 -36.87 34.35
N SER A 174 -30.04 -36.12 35.41
CA SER A 174 -29.57 -36.40 36.76
C SER A 174 -30.40 -37.53 37.37
N THR A 175 -29.95 -38.79 37.23
CA THR A 175 -30.46 -39.91 38.04
C THR A 175 -29.35 -40.39 38.97
N ARG A 176 -29.33 -39.87 40.20
CA ARG A 176 -28.70 -40.58 41.33
C ARG A 176 -29.65 -41.70 41.74
N ALA A 177 -29.17 -42.95 41.67
CA ALA A 177 -29.87 -44.13 42.15
C ALA A 177 -29.88 -44.20 43.70
N PRO A 178 -30.89 -44.82 44.33
CA PRO A 178 -30.91 -45.02 45.77
C PRO A 178 -29.91 -46.11 46.17
N VAL A 179 -29.10 -45.82 47.20
CA VAL A 179 -28.21 -46.81 47.83
C VAL A 179 -29.03 -47.59 48.86
N GLU A 180 -29.51 -48.76 48.46
CA GLU A 180 -30.05 -49.76 49.37
C GLU A 180 -29.02 -50.90 49.46
N GLY A 181 -28.52 -51.20 50.66
CA GLY A 181 -27.59 -52.31 50.84
C GLY A 181 -26.93 -52.40 52.20
N VAL A 182 -27.48 -53.30 53.02
CA VAL A 182 -26.82 -54.12 54.06
C VAL A 182 -26.68 -53.48 55.45
N GLU A 183 -27.74 -53.66 56.25
CA GLU A 183 -27.65 -53.69 57.71
C GLU A 183 -27.57 -55.16 58.14
N GLY A 184 -26.42 -55.56 58.66
CA GLY A 184 -26.21 -56.89 59.24
C GLY A 184 -26.65 -56.92 60.70
N ARG A 185 -27.53 -57.86 61.04
CA ARG A 185 -27.54 -58.54 62.33
C ARG A 185 -28.24 -59.89 62.22
#